data_AF-A0A318BA86-F1
#
_entry.id   AF-A0A318BA86-F1
#
_cell.length_a   1.000
_cell.length_b   1.000
_cell.length_c   1.000
_cell.angle_alpha   90.00
_cell.angle_beta   90.00
_cell.angle_gamma   90.00
#
_symmetry.space_group_name_H-M   'P 1'
#
loop_
_entity.id
_entity.type
_entity.pdbx_description
1 polymer ?
#
loop_
_entity_poly.entity_id
_entity_poly.type
_entity_poly.pdbx_seq_one_letter_code
_entity_poly.pdbx_strand_id
1 'polypeptide(L)'
;MSRRHQPGRPPPGTGDLEDAFRRAARRLHDWRLGHDQPAVLRAFVDAWHEAQDIRAFVGALEQSAPPTGVLAAWAAWAREHAEAIDPLSPSGLARLADNAVLAALASSPGAEPTLEEQEWFHNGFLDPYLAQLEDLR
;
A
#
# COMPACT_ATOMS: atom_id res chain seq x y z
N MET A 1 0.02 0.47 35.65
CA MET A 1 -0.59 1.82 35.67
C MET A 1 -0.16 2.56 34.41
N SER A 2 -0.96 2.49 33.35
CA SER A 2 -0.63 3.09 32.05
C SER A 2 -0.93 4.59 32.05
N ARG A 3 0.10 5.42 31.89
CA ARG A 3 -0.06 6.85 31.60
C ARG A 3 -0.60 6.98 30.18
N ARG A 4 -1.88 7.35 30.05
CA ARG A 4 -2.44 7.82 28.78
C ARG A 4 -1.65 9.06 28.36
N HIS A 5 -0.88 8.97 27.27
CA HIS A 5 -0.37 10.15 26.59
C HIS A 5 -1.57 10.95 26.09
N GLN A 6 -1.84 12.10 26.70
CA GLN A 6 -2.68 13.11 26.08
C GLN A 6 -1.81 13.81 25.02
N PRO A 7 -2.25 13.88 23.75
CA PRO A 7 -1.58 14.75 22.78
C PRO A 7 -1.67 16.18 23.31
N GLY A 8 -0.51 16.80 23.52
CA GLY A 8 -0.43 18.18 24.02
C GLY A 8 -1.17 19.09 23.05
N ARG A 9 -2.23 19.76 23.51
CA ARG A 9 -2.91 20.78 22.73
C ARG A 9 -1.90 21.92 22.49
N PRO A 10 -1.67 22.33 21.24
CA PRO A 10 -0.76 23.45 20.98
C PRO A 10 -1.36 24.75 21.56
N PRO A 11 -0.54 25.63 22.15
CA PRO A 11 -1.00 26.85 22.84
C PRO A 11 -1.64 27.84 21.86
N PRO A 12 -2.64 28.67 22.25
CA PRO A 12 -3.34 29.54 21.29
C PRO A 12 -2.46 30.72 20.85
N GLY A 13 -2.10 30.72 19.56
CA GLY A 13 -1.26 31.73 18.88
C GLY A 13 -0.62 31.20 17.58
N THR A 14 -1.23 30.19 16.97
CA THR A 14 -0.58 28.97 16.44
C THR A 14 -0.66 28.74 14.94
N GLY A 15 -1.04 29.74 14.14
CA GLY A 15 -1.16 29.57 12.68
C GLY A 15 0.12 29.03 12.05
N ASP A 16 1.28 29.59 12.43
CA ASP A 16 2.57 29.19 11.85
C ASP A 16 3.01 27.78 12.23
N LEU A 17 2.70 27.32 13.45
CA LEU A 17 3.06 25.98 13.94
C LEU A 17 2.11 24.91 13.39
N GLU A 18 0.82 25.20 13.33
CA GLU A 18 -0.16 24.30 12.71
C GLU A 18 0.11 24.14 11.21
N ASP A 19 0.44 25.23 10.53
CA ASP A 19 0.84 25.17 9.12
C ASP A 19 2.19 24.45 8.94
N ALA A 20 3.12 24.55 9.90
CA ALA A 20 4.36 23.77 9.90
C ALA A 20 4.09 22.27 10.03
N PHE A 21 3.22 21.84 10.96
CA PHE A 21 2.82 20.44 11.09
C PHE A 21 2.08 19.93 9.84
N ARG A 22 1.19 20.74 9.25
CA ARG A 22 0.50 20.35 8.01
C ARG A 22 1.49 20.13 6.87
N ARG A 23 2.48 21.02 6.70
CA ARG A 23 3.55 20.88 5.69
C ARG A 23 4.44 19.67 5.96
N ALA A 24 4.84 19.45 7.21
CA ALA A 24 5.66 18.31 7.63
C ALA A 24 4.92 16.98 7.40
N ALA A 25 3.66 16.89 7.80
CA ALA A 25 2.81 15.72 7.57
C ALA A 25 2.66 15.43 6.07
N ARG A 26 2.46 16.47 5.24
CA ARG A 26 2.39 16.31 3.78
C ARG A 26 3.70 15.80 3.19
N ARG A 27 4.84 16.38 3.57
CA ARG A 27 6.17 15.90 3.14
C ARG A 27 6.43 14.47 3.55
N LEU A 28 6.17 14.12 4.81
CA LEU A 28 6.35 12.78 5.32
C LEU A 28 5.45 11.79 4.59
N HIS A 29 4.19 12.15 4.33
CA HIS A 29 3.28 11.35 3.52
C HIS A 29 3.83 11.12 2.11
N ASP A 30 4.17 12.19 1.38
CA ASP A 30 4.69 12.11 0.00
C ASP A 30 6.01 11.32 -0.05
N TRP A 31 6.91 11.50 0.92
CA TRP A 31 8.16 10.74 1.04
C TRP A 31 7.90 9.25 1.27
N ARG A 32 6.98 8.88 2.18
CA ARG A 32 6.59 7.47 2.42
C ARG A 32 5.98 6.84 1.17
N LEU A 33 5.10 7.56 0.48
CA LEU A 33 4.52 7.08 -0.78
C LEU A 33 5.58 6.76 -1.82
N GLY A 34 6.60 7.60 -1.97
CA GLY A 34 7.72 7.35 -2.88
C GLY A 34 8.64 6.22 -2.41
N HIS A 35 8.94 6.17 -1.11
CA HIS A 35 9.86 5.20 -0.52
C HIS A 35 9.32 3.76 -0.55
N ASP A 36 8.00 3.59 -0.43
CA ASP A 36 7.35 2.27 -0.41
C ASP A 36 7.11 1.70 -1.83
N GLN A 37 7.22 2.49 -2.90
CA GLN A 37 6.98 2.05 -4.28
C GLN A 37 7.78 0.80 -4.69
N PRO A 38 9.08 0.66 -4.37
CA PRO A 38 9.84 -0.53 -4.74
C PRO A 38 9.33 -1.80 -4.06
N ALA A 39 8.76 -1.71 -2.84
CA ALA A 39 8.17 -2.84 -2.15
C ALA A 39 6.81 -3.21 -2.77
N VAL A 40 5.99 -2.22 -3.10
CA VAL A 40 4.72 -2.41 -3.82
C VAL A 40 4.94 -3.07 -5.18
N LEU A 41 5.92 -2.60 -5.95
CA LEU A 41 6.27 -3.19 -7.25
C LEU A 41 6.68 -4.66 -7.12
N ARG A 42 7.52 -4.99 -6.12
CA ARG A 42 7.92 -6.38 -5.86
C ARG A 42 6.72 -7.26 -5.52
N ALA A 43 5.82 -6.78 -4.65
CA ALA A 43 4.61 -7.52 -4.31
C ALA A 43 3.74 -7.83 -5.54
N PHE A 44 3.60 -6.89 -6.48
CA PHE A 44 2.91 -7.15 -7.74
C PHE A 44 3.64 -8.17 -8.62
N VAL A 45 4.96 -8.08 -8.74
CA VAL A 45 5.76 -9.05 -9.50
C VAL A 45 5.63 -10.45 -8.91
N ASP A 46 5.71 -10.59 -7.58
CA ASP A 46 5.58 -11.87 -6.89
C ASP A 46 4.18 -12.47 -7.11
N ALA A 47 3.12 -11.66 -6.98
CA ALA A 47 1.75 -12.11 -7.23
C ALA A 47 1.52 -12.53 -8.69
N TRP A 48 2.16 -11.85 -9.65
CA TRP A 48 2.11 -12.26 -11.05
C TRP A 48 2.75 -13.63 -11.27
N HIS A 49 3.95 -13.85 -10.71
CA HIS A 49 4.63 -15.15 -10.80
C HIS A 49 3.79 -16.27 -10.17
N GLU A 50 3.24 -16.05 -8.98
CA GLU A 50 2.38 -17.02 -8.29
C GLU A 50 1.14 -17.39 -9.14
N ALA A 51 0.48 -16.39 -9.75
CA ALA A 51 -0.64 -16.63 -10.65
C ALA A 51 -0.26 -17.49 -11.87
N GLN A 52 0.92 -17.26 -12.46
CA GLN A 52 1.41 -18.06 -13.60
C GLN A 52 1.72 -19.50 -13.18
N ASP A 53 2.36 -19.69 -12.03
CA ASP A 53 2.72 -21.03 -11.53
C ASP A 53 1.47 -21.87 -11.25
N ILE A 54 0.43 -21.27 -10.67
CA ILE A 54 -0.87 -21.93 -10.45
C ILE A 54 -1.50 -22.33 -11.78
N ARG A 55 -1.55 -21.43 -12.77
CA ARG A 55 -2.10 -21.72 -14.11
C ARG A 55 -1.35 -22.85 -14.81
N ALA A 56 -0.02 -22.83 -14.74
CA ALA A 56 0.84 -23.86 -15.32
C ALA A 56 0.59 -25.22 -14.65
N PHE A 57 0.52 -25.25 -13.31
CA PHE A 57 0.23 -26.47 -12.56
C PHE A 57 -1.14 -27.06 -12.92
N VAL A 58 -2.19 -26.25 -12.94
CA VAL A 58 -3.54 -26.69 -13.33
C VAL A 58 -3.54 -27.21 -14.76
N GLY A 59 -2.89 -26.51 -15.69
CA GLY A 59 -2.76 -26.97 -17.07
C GLY A 59 -2.04 -28.32 -17.19
N ALA A 60 -0.95 -28.52 -16.44
CA ALA A 60 -0.24 -29.79 -16.40
C ALA A 60 -1.08 -30.92 -15.78
N LEU A 61 -1.83 -30.63 -14.72
CA LEU A 61 -2.72 -31.57 -14.04
C LEU A 61 -3.79 -32.11 -15.00
N GLU A 62 -4.43 -31.23 -15.77
CA GLU A 62 -5.49 -31.60 -16.72
C GLU A 62 -4.98 -32.39 -17.93
N GLN A 63 -3.72 -32.17 -18.32
CA GLN A 63 -3.06 -32.96 -19.37
C GLN A 63 -2.63 -34.35 -18.88
N SER A 64 -2.33 -34.49 -17.58
CA SER A 64 -1.74 -35.70 -17.02
C SER A 64 -2.77 -36.74 -16.57
N ALA A 65 -4.00 -36.32 -16.26
CA ALA A 65 -5.02 -37.21 -15.76
C ALA A 65 -6.43 -36.80 -16.24
N PRO A 66 -7.31 -37.78 -16.53
CA PRO A 66 -8.71 -37.47 -16.79
C PRO A 66 -9.34 -36.79 -15.56
N PRO A 67 -10.10 -35.70 -15.74
CA PRO A 67 -10.65 -34.95 -14.62
C PRO A 67 -11.68 -35.81 -13.88
N THR A 68 -11.36 -36.18 -12.64
CA THR A 68 -12.38 -36.66 -11.70
C THR A 68 -13.19 -35.44 -11.22
N GLY A 69 -14.43 -35.65 -10.76
CA GLY A 69 -15.27 -34.54 -10.29
C GLY A 69 -14.62 -33.68 -9.20
N VAL A 70 -13.85 -34.31 -8.31
CA VAL A 70 -13.11 -33.61 -7.23
C VAL A 70 -11.93 -32.82 -7.80
N LEU A 71 -11.14 -33.41 -8.70
CA LEU A 71 -10.01 -32.71 -9.33
C LEU A 71 -10.48 -31.55 -10.20
N ALA A 72 -11.60 -31.71 -10.91
CA ALA A 72 -12.21 -30.65 -11.71
C ALA A 72 -12.66 -29.47 -10.83
N ALA A 73 -13.31 -29.74 -9.70
CA ALA A 73 -13.72 -28.71 -8.76
C ALA A 73 -12.52 -27.96 -8.15
N TRP A 74 -11.46 -28.69 -7.78
CA TRP A 74 -10.24 -28.09 -7.27
C TRP A 74 -9.52 -27.24 -8.33
N ALA A 75 -9.43 -27.72 -9.58
CA ALA A 75 -8.84 -26.98 -10.69
C ALA A 75 -9.63 -25.72 -11.03
N ALA A 76 -10.97 -25.74 -10.90
CA ALA A 76 -11.79 -24.54 -11.05
C ALA A 76 -11.47 -23.49 -9.98
N TRP A 77 -11.44 -23.89 -8.71
CA TRP A 77 -11.04 -23.00 -7.61
C TRP A 77 -9.64 -22.41 -7.81
N ALA A 78 -8.66 -23.23 -8.23
CA ALA A 78 -7.29 -22.77 -8.43
C ALA A 78 -7.18 -21.70 -9.53
N ARG A 79 -7.97 -21.80 -10.60
CA ARG A 79 -8.04 -20.76 -11.64
C ARG A 79 -8.66 -19.48 -11.14
N GLU A 80 -9.77 -19.57 -10.41
CA GLU A 80 -10.41 -18.40 -9.80
C GLU A 80 -9.44 -17.69 -8.84
N HIS A 81 -8.69 -18.46 -8.06
CA HIS A 81 -7.66 -17.91 -7.18
C HIS A 81 -6.54 -17.22 -7.95
N ALA A 82 -5.99 -17.87 -9.00
CA ALA A 82 -4.97 -17.26 -9.86
C ALA A 82 -5.47 -15.94 -10.48
N GLU A 83 -6.72 -15.88 -10.92
CA GLU A 83 -7.31 -14.66 -11.47
C GLU A 83 -7.47 -13.56 -10.42
N ALA A 84 -7.84 -13.91 -9.19
CA ALA A 84 -8.01 -12.94 -8.10
C ALA A 84 -6.68 -12.29 -7.67
N ILE A 85 -5.58 -13.04 -7.72
CA ILE A 85 -4.25 -12.54 -7.32
C ILE A 85 -3.47 -11.90 -8.47
N ASP A 86 -3.79 -12.22 -9.73
CA ASP A 86 -3.06 -11.71 -10.89
C ASP A 86 -3.17 -10.17 -10.97
N PRO A 87 -2.06 -9.42 -10.90
CA PRO A 87 -2.06 -7.98 -11.07
C PRO A 87 -2.44 -7.53 -12.49
N LEU A 88 -2.41 -8.42 -13.47
CA LEU A 88 -2.80 -8.15 -14.85
C LEU A 88 -4.25 -8.56 -15.16
N SER A 89 -4.97 -9.10 -14.18
CA SER A 89 -6.43 -9.26 -14.27
C SER A 89 -7.13 -7.89 -14.33
N PRO A 90 -8.40 -7.79 -14.74
CA PRO A 90 -9.12 -6.51 -14.76
C PRO A 90 -9.14 -5.79 -13.39
N SER A 91 -9.31 -6.53 -12.30
CA SER A 91 -9.27 -5.99 -10.94
C SER A 91 -7.84 -5.70 -10.46
N GLY A 92 -6.87 -6.51 -10.90
CA GLY A 92 -5.44 -6.25 -10.72
C GLY A 92 -5.00 -4.93 -11.35
N LEU A 93 -5.38 -4.70 -12.61
CA LEU A 93 -5.02 -3.50 -13.37
C LEU A 93 -5.62 -2.23 -12.77
N ALA A 94 -6.85 -2.30 -12.24
CA ALA A 94 -7.44 -1.19 -11.49
C ALA A 94 -6.58 -0.83 -10.26
N ARG A 95 -6.20 -1.82 -9.45
CA ARG A 95 -5.31 -1.61 -8.29
C ARG A 95 -3.93 -1.07 -8.71
N LEU A 96 -3.38 -1.56 -9.82
CA LEU A 96 -2.10 -1.10 -10.35
C LEU A 96 -2.20 0.36 -10.79
N ALA A 97 -3.29 0.75 -11.45
CA ALA A 97 -3.54 2.13 -11.87
C ALA A 97 -3.63 3.07 -10.66
N ASP A 98 -4.33 2.68 -9.59
CA ASP A 98 -4.39 3.46 -8.35
C ASP A 98 -3.00 3.66 -7.74
N ASN A 99 -2.18 2.61 -7.69
CA ASN A 99 -0.79 2.69 -7.23
C ASN A 99 0.08 3.56 -8.14
N ALA A 100 -0.09 3.49 -9.46
CA ALA A 100 0.65 4.31 -10.40
C ALA A 100 0.31 5.80 -10.26
N VAL A 101 -0.96 6.14 -10.01
CA VAL A 101 -1.39 7.51 -9.70
C VAL A 101 -0.73 7.99 -8.40
N LEU A 102 -0.71 7.17 -7.36
CA LEU A 102 -0.03 7.50 -6.10
C LEU A 102 1.47 7.71 -6.30
N ALA A 103 2.13 6.85 -7.10
CA ALA A 103 3.54 7.01 -7.46
C ALA A 103 3.79 8.31 -8.23
N ALA A 104 2.90 8.65 -9.17
CA ALA A 104 2.99 9.89 -9.95
C ALA A 104 2.81 11.14 -9.07
N LEU A 105 1.89 11.11 -8.10
CA LEU A 105 1.73 12.18 -7.12
C LEU A 105 2.95 12.31 -6.20
N ALA A 106 3.62 11.20 -5.89
CA ALA A 106 4.87 11.17 -5.13
C ALA A 106 6.12 11.48 -5.99
N SER A 107 5.99 11.65 -7.31
CA SER A 107 7.12 11.78 -8.25
C SER A 107 7.84 13.14 -8.21
N SER A 108 7.44 14.05 -7.34
CA SER A 108 8.40 15.02 -6.80
C SER A 108 8.95 14.36 -5.55
N PRO A 109 10.16 13.75 -5.55
CA PRO A 109 10.70 13.12 -4.37
C PRO A 109 10.65 14.15 -3.26
N GLY A 110 9.72 13.97 -2.32
CA GLY A 110 9.65 14.83 -1.16
C GLY A 110 11.05 14.83 -0.57
N ALA A 111 11.59 16.03 -0.30
CA ALA A 111 12.83 16.11 0.47
C ALA A 111 12.66 15.20 1.69
N GLU A 112 13.68 14.38 1.96
CA GLU A 112 13.69 13.51 3.13
C GLU A 112 13.25 14.33 4.36
N PRO A 113 12.31 13.80 5.17
CA PRO A 113 11.84 14.51 6.35
C PRO A 113 13.02 14.93 7.22
N THR A 114 13.02 16.17 7.68
CA THR A 114 14.10 16.67 8.55
C THR A 114 14.11 15.91 9.88
N LEU A 115 15.22 15.98 10.63
CA LEU A 115 15.31 15.36 11.95
C LEU A 115 14.18 15.83 12.88
N GLU A 116 13.86 17.12 12.86
CA GLU A 116 12.77 17.71 13.63
C GLU A 116 11.40 17.14 13.23
N GLU A 117 11.16 16.94 11.93
CA GLU A 117 9.91 16.33 11.45
C GLU A 117 9.78 14.85 11.84
N GLN A 118 10.91 14.13 11.83
CA GLN A 118 10.97 12.74 12.30
C GLN A 118 10.69 12.66 13.81
N GLU A 119 11.23 13.60 14.60
CA GLU A 119 10.92 13.73 16.02
C GLU A 119 9.43 14.06 16.23
N TRP A 120 8.85 14.96 15.45
CA TRP A 120 7.43 15.28 15.54
C TRP A 120 6.53 14.09 15.24
N PHE A 121 6.88 13.30 14.23
CA PHE A 121 6.21 12.05 13.92
C PHE A 121 6.33 11.05 15.07
N HIS A 122 7.53 10.83 15.59
CA HIS A 122 7.76 9.87 16.68
C HIS A 122 7.00 10.23 17.97
N ASN A 123 6.81 11.53 18.23
CA ASN A 123 6.03 12.03 19.36
C ASN A 123 4.51 12.09 19.09
N GLY A 124 4.04 11.66 17.91
CA GLY A 124 2.62 11.64 17.55
C GLY A 124 2.01 13.01 17.23
N PHE A 125 2.83 14.05 17.03
CA PHE A 125 2.32 15.40 16.72
C PHE A 125 1.76 15.50 15.29
N LEU A 126 2.21 14.63 14.38
CA LEU A 126 1.76 14.62 12.99
C LEU A 126 0.54 13.72 12.74
N ASP A 127 0.19 12.82 13.67
CA ASP A 127 -0.88 11.82 13.49
C ASP A 127 -2.23 12.42 13.06
N PRO A 128 -2.72 13.52 13.66
CA PRO A 128 -4.01 14.10 13.25
C PRO A 128 -4.00 14.65 11.82
N TYR A 129 -2.83 15.07 11.32
CA TYR A 129 -2.67 15.63 9.97
C TYR A 129 -2.43 14.52 8.94
N LEU A 130 -1.71 13.46 9.34
CA LEU A 130 -1.54 12.27 8.50
C LEU A 130 -2.86 11.55 8.26
N ALA A 131 -3.69 11.39 9.30
CA ALA A 131 -5.02 10.80 9.16
C ALA A 131 -5.90 11.55 8.15
N GLN A 132 -5.87 12.89 8.16
CA GLN A 132 -6.60 13.71 7.18
C GLN A 132 -6.12 13.51 5.74
N LEU A 133 -4.83 13.24 5.54
CA LEU A 133 -4.27 12.96 4.21
C LEU A 133 -4.63 11.54 3.74
N GLU A 134 -4.78 10.60 4.67
CA GLU A 134 -5.18 9.22 4.38
C GLU A 134 -6.69 9.10 4.09
N ASP A 135 -7.54 9.89 4.76
CA ASP A 135 -9.00 9.94 4.54
C ASP A 135 -9.41 10.56 3.19
N LEU A 136 -8.48 11.23 2.49
CA LEU A 136 -8.70 11.77 1.14
C LEU A 136 -8.48 10.72 0.04
N ARG A 137 -8.18 9.47 0.40
CA ARG A 137 -8.09 8.30 -0.50
C ARG A 137 -9.43 7.60 -0.65
#